data_AF-A0A9X0U3Y1-F1
#
_entry.id   AF-A0A9X0U3Y1-F1
#
_cell.length_a   1.000
_cell.length_b   1.000
_cell.length_c   1.000
_cell.angle_alpha   90.00
_cell.angle_beta   90.00
_cell.angle_gamma   90.00
#
_symmetry.space_group_name_H-M   'P 1'
#
loop_
_entity.id
_entity.type
_entity.pdbx_description
1 polymer ?
#
loop_
_entity_poly.entity_id
_entity_poly.type
_entity_poly.pdbx_seq_one_letter_code
_entity_poly.pdbx_strand_id
1 'polypeptide(L)' 'MHGETADRILQTASTLISDLGYSAFSYADIAEAVQIRKASIHHHFPTKASLVVAVLKECSNTFWS' A
#
# COMPACT_ATOMS: atom_id res chain seq x y z
N MET A 1 2.56 -7.94 12.78
CA MET A 1 2.42 -6.50 13.07
C MET A 1 3.46 -5.78 12.24
N HIS A 2 3.08 -5.22 11.10
CA HIS A 2 3.97 -4.29 10.43
C HIS A 2 4.04 -3.01 11.28
N GLY A 3 5.08 -2.18 11.12
CA GLY A 3 5.14 -0.90 11.84
C GLY A 3 3.99 0.02 11.39
N GLU A 4 3.56 0.94 12.25
CA GLU A 4 2.44 1.87 12.01
C GLU A 4 2.49 2.55 10.62
N THR A 5 3.69 2.89 10.14
CA THR A 5 3.89 3.47 8.80
C THR A 5 3.57 2.49 7.66
N ALA A 6 3.96 1.23 7.78
CA ALA A 6 3.69 0.21 6.78
C ALA A 6 2.20 -0.13 6.69
N ASP A 7 1.50 -0.15 7.83
CA ASP A 7 0.03 -0.31 7.86
C ASP A 7 -0.66 0.87 7.17
N ARG A 8 -0.22 2.11 7.43
CA ARG A 8 -0.75 3.31 6.74
C ARG A 8 -0.49 3.28 5.23
N ILE A 9 0.67 2.79 4.80
CA ILE A 9 0.99 2.57 3.38
C ILE A 9 0.05 1.54 2.76
N LEU A 10 -0.18 0.41 3.45
CA LEU A 10 -1.06 -0.67 2.98
C LEU A 10 -2.50 -0.21 2.84
N GLN A 11 -3.05 0.45 3.85
CA GLN A 11 -4.42 0.98 3.80
C GLN A 11 -4.60 1.97 2.66
N THR A 12 -3.66 2.91 2.50
CA THR A 12 -3.70 3.90 1.41
C THR A 12 -3.64 3.23 0.05
N ALA A 13 -2.73 2.27 -0.13
CA ALA A 13 -2.61 1.51 -1.38
C ALA A 13 -3.87 0.68 -1.66
N SER A 14 -4.48 0.08 -0.64
CA SER A 14 -5.73 -0.68 -0.73
C SER A 14 -6.90 0.17 -1.23
N THR A 15 -7.07 1.38 -0.67
CA THR A 15 -8.08 2.34 -1.13
C THR A 15 -7.85 2.72 -2.59
N LEU A 16 -6.61 3.09 -2.96
CA LEU A 16 -6.28 3.49 -4.33
C LEU A 16 -6.51 2.35 -5.35
N ILE A 17 -6.16 1.12 -4.99
CA ILE A 17 -6.39 -0.07 -5.86
C ILE A 17 -7.88 -0.34 -6.03
N SER A 18 -8.67 -0.20 -4.96
CA SER A 18 -10.10 -0.48 -4.97
C SER A 18 -10.89 0.52 -5.81
N ASP A 19 -10.49 1.80 -5.78
CA ASP A 19 -11.19 2.87 -6.50
C ASP A 19 -10.81 2.99 -7.98
N LEU A 20 -9.55 2.69 -8.33
CA LEU A 20 -8.97 3.08 -9.64
C LEU A 20 -8.22 1.92 -10.35
N GLY A 21 -8.11 0.74 -9.74
CA GLY A 21 -7.46 -0.46 -10.29
C GLY A 21 -5.92 -0.49 -10.17
N TYR A 22 -5.25 -1.45 -10.82
CA TYR A 22 -3.79 -1.68 -10.67
C TYR A 22 -2.90 -0.50 -11.12
N SER A 23 -3.38 0.28 -12.09
CA SER A 23 -2.68 1.47 -12.59
C SER A 23 -2.90 2.71 -11.73
N ALA A 24 -3.77 2.64 -10.72
CA ALA A 24 -4.27 3.78 -9.94
C ALA A 24 -3.22 4.64 -9.25
N PHE A 25 -2.09 4.05 -8.86
CA PHE A 25 -1.17 4.72 -7.95
C PHE A 25 0.29 4.46 -8.31
N SER A 26 1.11 5.44 -7.95
CA SER A 26 2.56 5.40 -7.90
C SER A 26 3.03 5.51 -6.44
N TYR A 27 4.31 5.26 -6.21
CA TYR A 27 4.89 5.55 -4.90
C TYR A 27 4.88 7.03 -4.53
N ALA A 28 4.76 7.94 -5.50
CA ALA A 28 4.63 9.37 -5.21
C ALA A 28 3.26 9.66 -4.58
N ASP A 29 2.19 9.11 -5.16
CA ASP A 29 0.82 9.31 -4.67
C ASP A 29 0.67 8.77 -3.24
N ILE A 30 1.26 7.60 -2.95
CA ILE A 30 1.27 7.03 -1.60
C ILE A 30 2.12 7.87 -0.64
N ALA A 31 3.30 8.34 -1.08
CA ALA A 31 4.16 9.17 -0.24
C ALA A 31 3.47 10.48 0.15
N GLU A 32 2.76 11.08 -0.79
CA GLU A 32 1.95 12.27 -0.57
C GLU A 32 0.78 12.00 0.36
N ALA A 33 0.00 10.94 0.11
CA ALA A 33 -1.16 10.60 0.95
C ALA A 33 -0.77 10.23 2.40
N VAL A 34 0.36 9.55 2.60
CA VAL A 34 0.84 9.13 3.93
C VAL A 34 1.74 10.20 4.58
N GLN A 35 2.11 11.26 3.85
CA GLN A 35 3.02 12.34 4.26
C GLN A 35 4.40 11.82 4.71
N ILE A 36 4.99 10.94 3.90
CA ILE A 36 6.31 10.34 4.14
C ILE A 36 7.22 10.49 2.94
N ARG A 37 8.53 10.26 3.13
CA ARG A 37 9.47 10.22 2.00
C ARG A 37 9.31 8.93 1.22
N LYS A 38 9.44 9.03 -0.11
CA LYS A 38 9.44 7.87 -1.03
C LYS A 38 10.46 6.79 -0.63
N ALA A 39 11.62 7.19 -0.10
CA ALA A 39 12.65 6.26 0.39
C ALA A 39 12.15 5.35 1.53
N SER A 40 11.27 5.87 2.40
CA SER A 40 10.65 5.07 3.47
C SER A 40 9.69 4.02 2.90
N ILE A 41 8.99 4.33 1.81
CA ILE A 41 8.14 3.34 1.13
C ILE A 41 8.98 2.24 0.51
N HIS A 42 10.08 2.58 -0.17
CA HIS A 42 10.99 1.58 -0.74
C HIS A 42 11.61 0.65 0.32
N HIS A 43 11.81 1.14 1.55
CA HIS A 43 12.27 0.31 2.67
C HIS A 43 11.24 -0.76 3.07
N HIS A 44 9.95 -0.42 3.07
CA HIS A 44 8.88 -1.36 3.42
C HIS A 44 8.45 -2.23 2.24
N PHE A 45 8.39 -1.65 1.04
CA PHE A 45 7.93 -2.29 -0.19
C PHE A 45 8.89 -1.96 -1.33
N PRO A 46 9.86 -2.84 -1.64
CA PRO A 46 10.89 -2.55 -2.63
C PRO A 46 10.35 -2.45 -4.06
N THR A 47 9.24 -3.14 -4.38
CA THR A 47 8.61 -3.11 -5.71
C THR A 47 7.10 -2.88 -5.64
N LYS A 48 6.54 -2.24 -6.68
CA LYS A 48 5.09 -2.00 -6.76
C LYS A 48 4.31 -3.31 -6.70
N ALA A 49 4.84 -4.37 -7.33
CA ALA A 49 4.26 -5.70 -7.26
C ALA A 49 4.24 -6.25 -5.82
N SER A 50 5.30 -6.06 -5.04
CA SER A 50 5.32 -6.50 -3.63
C SER A 50 4.28 -5.81 -2.77
N LEU A 51 4.03 -4.52 -3.00
CA LEU A 51 2.99 -3.76 -2.33
C LEU A 51 1.59 -4.25 -2.75
N VAL A 52 1.36 -4.46 -4.05
CA VAL A 52 0.07 -4.97 -4.53
C VAL A 52 -0.23 -6.36 -3.98
N VAL A 53 0.76 -7.26 -3.96
CA VAL A 53 0.60 -8.59 -3.35
C VAL A 53 0.27 -8.48 -1.86
N ALA A 54 0.88 -7.55 -1.14
CA ALA A 54 0.60 -7.33 0.28
C ALA A 54 -0.84 -6.81 0.49
N VAL A 55 -1.30 -5.86 -0.33
CA VAL A 55 -2.69 -5.37 -0.30
C VAL A 55 -3.68 -6.51 -0.58
N LEU A 56 -3.45 -7.32 -1.62
CA LEU A 56 -4.33 -8.43 -1.97
C LEU A 56 -4.41 -9.48 -0.86
N LYS A 57 -3.28 -9.77 -0.19
CA LYS A 57 -3.25 -10.65 0.98
C LYS A 57 -4.05 -10.09 2.15
N GLU A 58 -4.00 -8.77 2.37
CA GLU A 58 -4.76 -8.11 3.44
C GLU A 58 -6.26 -8.12 3.17
N CYS A 59 -6.70 -7.79 1.93
CA CYS A 59 -8.11 -7.87 1.53
C CYS A 59 -8.70 -9.27 1.74
N SER A 60 -7.94 -10.33 1.45
CA SER A 60 -8.40 -11.72 1.65
C SER A 60 -8.62 -12.07 3.12
N ASN A 61 -7.92 -11.41 4.04
CA ASN A 61 -8.01 -11.65 5.47
C ASN A 61 -9.22 -10.92 6.10
N THR A 62 -9.65 -9.81 5.50
CA THR A 62 -10.80 -9.02 5.97
C THR A 62 -12.13 -9.50 5.39
N PHE A 63 -12.13 -10.10 4.19
CA PHE A 63 -13.36 -10.43 3.47
C PHE A 63 -13.95 -11.83 3.78
N TRP A 64 -13.22 -12.72 4.46
CA TRP A 64 -13.70 -14.07 4.83
C TRP A 64 -13.91 -14.25 6.34
N SER A 65 -14.31 -13.18 7.04
CA SER A 65 -14.68 -13.22 8.45
C SER A 65 -16.14 -12.83 8.68
#